data_AF-E1RE35-F1
#
_entry.id   AF-E1RE35-F1
#
_cell.length_a   1.000
_cell.length_b   1.000
_cell.length_c   1.000
_cell.angle_alpha   90.00
_cell.angle_beta   90.00
_cell.angle_gamma   90.00
#
_symmetry.space_group_name_H-M   'P 1'
#
loop_
_entity.id
_entity.type
_entity.pdbx_description
1 polymer ?
#
loop_
_entity_poly.entity_id
_entity_poly.type
_entity_poly.pdbx_seq_one_letter_code
_entity_poly.pdbx_strand_id
1 'polypeptide(L)'
;MRFFYTKNTLFIRGNFRAASTGIAGGISDINTIINSSVPKDFECEDPAGYIHDIITGKGYENDGFFGLLTAVNMKDLCIFSCGYITAFITAGVTNPNPQGPGTINIIIHSAKSMPDSAMLEMVKTVTEAKTAALFDMGYEFTGTTTDAVIVAYDRDAAESAGVYCGTFTEPGMKAYECVRMGVKEAILRNESKVVRKRPSFFIHSTIGGAHWMEWSPDSCEYYPCHFKGQACDFCYCPFYPCHDEQLGDWIDSASGKKVWACTRCLLLHHPKVAKYLKKNPEAGLEDLKGTAKDYGLKIRE
;
A
#
# COMPACT_ATOMS: atom_id res chain seq x y z
N MET A 1 1.48 -2.88 -9.73
CA MET A 1 0.80 -3.42 -8.53
C MET A 1 -0.72 -3.18 -8.56
N ARG A 2 -1.50 -4.07 -7.94
CA ARG A 2 -2.94 -3.92 -7.63
C ARG A 2 -3.17 -4.36 -6.19
N PHE A 3 -4.18 -3.82 -5.51
CA PHE A 3 -4.54 -4.32 -4.18
C PHE A 3 -6.04 -4.24 -3.91
N PHE A 4 -6.51 -5.10 -3.02
CA PHE A 4 -7.88 -5.10 -2.51
C PHE A 4 -7.91 -5.73 -1.12
N TYR A 5 -9.02 -5.57 -0.41
CA TYR A 5 -9.19 -6.16 0.91
C TYR A 5 -10.57 -6.81 1.05
N THR A 6 -10.62 -7.88 1.83
CA THR A 6 -11.85 -8.48 2.34
C THR A 6 -12.12 -7.96 3.75
N LYS A 7 -13.10 -8.54 4.45
CA LYS A 7 -13.34 -8.23 5.87
C LYS A 7 -12.09 -8.47 6.74
N ASN A 8 -11.25 -9.44 6.37
CA ASN A 8 -10.16 -9.93 7.22
C ASN A 8 -8.80 -9.88 6.55
N THR A 9 -8.69 -9.73 5.23
CA THR A 9 -7.40 -9.91 4.55
C THR A 9 -7.17 -8.85 3.50
N LEU A 10 -6.01 -8.20 3.55
CA LEU A 10 -5.44 -7.41 2.48
C LEU A 10 -4.73 -8.34 1.49
N PHE A 11 -4.98 -8.14 0.20
CA PHE A 11 -4.28 -8.78 -0.91
C PHE A 11 -3.61 -7.71 -1.76
N ILE A 12 -2.33 -7.90 -2.06
CA ILE A 12 -1.55 -7.08 -2.99
C ILE A 12 -1.01 -8.02 -4.07
N ARG A 13 -1.26 -7.68 -5.33
CA ARG A 13 -1.06 -8.53 -6.50
C ARG A 13 -0.19 -7.83 -7.54
N GLY A 14 0.70 -8.59 -8.18
CA GLY A 14 1.60 -8.09 -9.21
C GLY A 14 2.65 -9.11 -9.62
N ASN A 15 3.71 -8.65 -10.27
CA ASN A 15 4.91 -9.44 -10.52
C ASN A 15 6.06 -8.78 -9.75
N PHE A 16 6.36 -9.32 -8.57
CA PHE A 16 7.22 -8.65 -7.60
C PHE A 16 8.53 -9.39 -7.39
N ARG A 17 9.57 -8.62 -7.11
CA ARG A 17 10.70 -9.08 -6.29
C ARG A 17 10.44 -8.56 -4.89
N ALA A 18 10.55 -9.41 -3.87
CA ALA A 18 10.25 -9.01 -2.50
C ALA A 18 11.24 -9.60 -1.49
N ALA A 19 11.40 -8.87 -0.38
CA ALA A 19 12.01 -9.34 0.86
C ALA A 19 10.95 -9.33 1.96
N SER A 20 10.88 -10.39 2.77
CA SER A 20 9.93 -10.53 3.88
C SER A 20 10.62 -11.02 5.14
N THR A 21 10.27 -10.42 6.28
CA THR A 21 10.62 -10.92 7.62
C THR A 21 9.47 -11.70 8.28
N GLY A 22 8.35 -11.89 7.56
CA GLY A 22 7.18 -12.59 8.06
C GLY A 22 7.31 -14.12 8.03
N ILE A 23 6.17 -14.79 8.16
CA ILE A 23 6.08 -16.25 8.09
C ILE A 23 6.62 -16.74 6.73
N ALA A 24 7.52 -17.73 6.75
CA ALA A 24 8.22 -18.23 5.58
C ALA A 24 8.92 -17.12 4.76
N GLY A 25 9.39 -16.07 5.44
CA GLY A 25 10.08 -14.94 4.83
C GLY A 25 11.42 -15.31 4.18
N GLY A 26 11.98 -14.35 3.46
CA GLY A 26 13.17 -14.51 2.63
C GLY A 26 13.17 -13.49 1.50
N ILE A 27 13.98 -13.73 0.47
CA ILE A 27 13.94 -12.95 -0.77
C ILE A 27 13.46 -13.86 -1.89
N SER A 28 12.40 -13.48 -2.59
CA SER A 28 11.85 -14.27 -3.68
C SER A 28 11.14 -13.42 -4.72
N ASP A 29 10.98 -13.99 -5.91
CA ASP A 29 10.03 -13.51 -6.89
C ASP A 29 8.65 -14.06 -6.49
N ILE A 30 7.66 -13.17 -6.38
CA ILE A 30 6.33 -13.51 -5.89
C ILE A 30 5.26 -12.75 -6.67
N ASN A 31 4.02 -13.23 -6.58
CA ASN A 31 2.88 -12.63 -7.23
C ASN A 31 1.84 -12.09 -6.25
N THR A 32 1.87 -12.59 -5.01
CA THR A 32 0.91 -12.21 -3.97
C THR A 32 1.59 -11.82 -2.67
N ILE A 33 1.16 -10.71 -2.09
CA ILE A 33 1.43 -10.38 -0.70
C ILE A 33 0.10 -10.31 0.05
N ILE A 34 0.03 -10.93 1.22
CA ILE A 34 -1.15 -10.83 2.10
C ILE A 34 -0.82 -10.30 3.49
N ASN A 35 -1.79 -9.65 4.10
CA ASN A 35 -1.81 -9.37 5.54
C ASN A 35 -3.21 -9.75 6.06
N SER A 36 -3.28 -10.76 6.92
CA SER A 36 -4.55 -11.37 7.35
C SER A 36 -4.80 -11.19 8.84
N SER A 37 -5.97 -10.65 9.17
CA SER A 37 -6.47 -10.51 10.52
C SER A 37 -6.83 -11.87 11.11
N VAL A 38 -6.24 -12.18 12.26
CA VAL A 38 -6.53 -13.35 13.10
C VAL A 38 -7.06 -12.91 14.47
N PRO A 39 -7.78 -13.77 15.21
CA PRO A 39 -8.16 -13.52 16.60
C PRO A 39 -6.96 -13.20 17.50
N LYS A 40 -7.18 -12.54 18.64
CA LYS A 40 -6.10 -12.17 19.58
C LYS A 40 -5.47 -13.38 20.28
N ASP A 41 -6.25 -14.44 20.43
CA ASP A 41 -5.92 -15.74 20.99
C ASP A 41 -5.56 -16.76 19.90
N PHE A 42 -5.18 -16.28 18.71
CA PHE A 42 -4.81 -17.15 17.60
C PHE A 42 -3.53 -17.93 17.92
N GLU A 43 -3.68 -19.24 17.99
CA GLU A 43 -2.59 -20.21 18.06
C GLU A 43 -2.64 -21.11 16.82
N CYS A 44 -1.51 -21.27 16.14
CA CYS A 44 -1.42 -22.08 14.93
C CYS A 44 -0.05 -22.77 14.88
N GLU A 45 -0.06 -24.10 14.82
CA GLU A 45 1.17 -24.90 14.73
C GLU A 45 1.86 -24.75 13.37
N ASP A 46 1.09 -24.57 12.30
CA ASP A 46 1.58 -24.34 10.94
C ASP A 46 1.04 -23.03 10.34
N PRO A 47 1.62 -21.87 10.71
CA PRO A 47 1.20 -20.57 10.17
C PRO A 47 1.42 -20.45 8.65
N ALA A 48 2.38 -21.21 8.09
CA ALA A 48 2.66 -21.19 6.66
C ALA A 48 1.56 -21.93 5.87
N GLY A 49 1.15 -23.10 6.35
CA GLY A 49 -0.03 -23.82 5.84
C GLY A 49 -1.30 -23.01 5.95
N TYR A 50 -1.52 -22.31 7.07
CA TYR A 50 -2.67 -21.41 7.22
C TYR A 50 -2.71 -20.28 6.17
N ILE A 51 -1.57 -19.66 5.88
CA ILE A 51 -1.47 -18.66 4.82
C ILE A 51 -1.72 -19.31 3.45
N HIS A 52 -1.16 -20.49 3.20
CA HIS A 52 -1.35 -21.23 1.96
C HIS A 52 -2.85 -21.51 1.71
N ASP A 53 -3.61 -21.92 2.73
CA ASP A 53 -5.05 -22.16 2.61
C ASP A 53 -5.83 -20.89 2.22
N ILE A 54 -5.44 -19.72 2.72
CA ILE A 54 -6.04 -18.43 2.33
C ILE A 54 -5.77 -18.14 0.85
N ILE A 55 -4.55 -18.41 0.38
CA ILE A 55 -4.11 -18.21 -1.00
C ILE A 55 -4.87 -19.16 -1.95
N THR A 56 -4.92 -20.46 -1.62
CA THR A 56 -5.69 -21.46 -2.38
C THR A 56 -7.18 -21.15 -2.39
N GLY A 57 -7.75 -20.69 -1.27
CA GLY A 57 -9.15 -20.26 -1.20
C GLY A 57 -9.50 -19.07 -2.11
N LYS A 58 -8.49 -18.37 -2.65
CA LYS A 58 -8.64 -17.32 -3.66
C LYS A 58 -8.28 -17.73 -5.09
N GLY A 59 -7.89 -18.99 -5.30
CA GLY A 59 -7.46 -19.49 -6.61
C GLY A 59 -6.06 -19.02 -7.01
N TYR A 60 -5.18 -18.78 -6.03
CA TYR A 60 -3.81 -18.31 -6.24
C TYR A 60 -2.78 -19.39 -5.87
N GLU A 61 -3.15 -20.67 -5.91
CA GLU A 61 -2.33 -21.80 -5.49
C GLU A 61 -1.00 -21.96 -6.25
N ASN A 62 -0.89 -21.37 -7.44
CA ASN A 62 0.32 -21.42 -8.25
C ASN A 62 1.25 -20.20 -8.05
N ASP A 63 0.87 -19.26 -7.20
CA ASP A 63 1.62 -18.03 -6.99
C ASP A 63 2.73 -18.21 -5.96
N GLY A 64 3.88 -17.59 -6.22
CA GLY A 64 4.80 -17.25 -5.13
C GLY A 64 4.12 -16.22 -4.22
N PHE A 65 4.22 -16.39 -2.90
CA PHE A 65 3.61 -15.44 -1.95
C PHE A 65 4.46 -15.15 -0.72
N PHE A 66 4.21 -13.98 -0.13
CA PHE A 66 4.56 -13.69 1.26
C PHE A 66 3.32 -13.27 2.03
N GLY A 67 3.21 -13.72 3.28
CA GLY A 67 2.05 -13.44 4.11
C GLY A 67 2.43 -12.98 5.51
N LEU A 68 1.66 -12.02 6.01
CA LEU A 68 1.71 -11.55 7.39
C LEU A 68 0.38 -11.89 8.08
N LEU A 69 0.44 -12.17 9.39
CA LEU A 69 -0.73 -12.32 10.25
C LEU A 69 -0.76 -11.16 11.25
N THR A 70 -1.95 -10.68 11.58
CA THR A 70 -2.12 -9.54 12.50
C THR A 70 -3.36 -9.71 13.37
N ALA A 71 -3.30 -9.29 14.63
CA ALA A 71 -4.49 -9.18 15.48
C ALA A 71 -5.29 -7.88 15.23
N VAL A 72 -4.80 -7.00 14.36
CA VAL A 72 -5.43 -5.72 14.00
C VAL A 72 -6.57 -5.97 13.03
N ASN A 73 -7.70 -5.29 13.23
CA ASN A 73 -8.83 -5.39 12.31
C ASN A 73 -8.51 -4.70 10.97
N MET A 74 -8.85 -5.32 9.84
CA MET A 74 -8.60 -4.70 8.53
C MET A 74 -9.25 -3.33 8.34
N LYS A 75 -10.33 -2.98 9.05
CA LYS A 75 -10.89 -1.61 9.00
C LYS A 75 -9.89 -0.55 9.48
N ASP A 76 -8.91 -0.94 10.31
CA ASP A 76 -7.89 -0.07 10.91
C ASP A 76 -6.58 -0.06 10.09
N LEU A 77 -6.56 -0.75 8.93
CA LEU A 77 -5.47 -0.68 7.96
C LEU A 77 -5.29 0.77 7.48
N CYS A 78 -4.04 1.23 7.54
CA CYS A 78 -3.61 2.51 7.00
C CYS A 78 -2.78 2.28 5.73
N ILE A 79 -3.14 2.97 4.65
CA ILE A 79 -2.44 2.92 3.37
C ILE A 79 -1.91 4.31 3.08
N PHE A 80 -0.60 4.45 2.87
CA PHE A 80 0.07 5.72 2.64
C PHE A 80 0.77 5.68 1.28
N SER A 81 0.48 6.64 0.41
CA SER A 81 1.14 6.76 -0.90
C SER A 81 1.92 8.07 -1.01
N CYS A 82 3.20 7.95 -1.38
CA CYS A 82 4.11 9.06 -1.66
C CYS A 82 4.83 8.83 -2.99
N GLY A 83 4.20 9.26 -4.09
CA GLY A 83 4.70 8.99 -5.44
C GLY A 83 4.71 7.49 -5.74
N TYR A 84 5.85 6.96 -6.17
CA TYR A 84 5.96 5.54 -6.53
C TYR A 84 6.08 4.59 -5.33
N ILE A 85 6.11 5.10 -4.08
CA ILE A 85 6.12 4.31 -2.86
C ILE A 85 4.71 4.26 -2.26
N THR A 86 4.26 3.05 -1.92
CA THR A 86 3.03 2.82 -1.15
C THR A 86 3.32 1.96 0.07
N ALA A 87 2.88 2.37 1.25
CA ALA A 87 2.98 1.63 2.49
C ALA A 87 1.60 1.14 2.95
N PHE A 88 1.50 -0.13 3.36
CA PHE A 88 0.31 -0.73 3.98
C PHE A 88 0.67 -1.13 5.41
N ILE A 89 -0.04 -0.57 6.39
CA ILE A 89 0.37 -0.62 7.79
C ILE A 89 -0.81 -1.03 8.66
N THR A 90 -0.60 -2.08 9.45
CA THR A 90 -1.47 -2.46 10.56
C THR A 90 -0.66 -2.47 11.84
N ALA A 91 -1.06 -1.71 12.85
CA ALA A 91 -0.30 -1.56 14.08
C ALA A 91 -1.20 -1.71 15.31
N GLY A 92 -0.82 -2.61 16.21
CA GLY A 92 -1.44 -2.84 17.50
C GLY A 92 -0.37 -2.99 18.58
N VAL A 93 -0.37 -2.03 19.51
CA VAL A 93 0.58 -1.94 20.62
C VAL A 93 -0.16 -2.18 21.93
N THR A 94 -0.42 -3.44 22.26
CA THR A 94 -1.13 -3.78 23.50
C THR A 94 -0.20 -3.52 24.70
N ASN A 95 -0.61 -2.64 25.61
CA ASN A 95 0.16 -2.28 26.80
C ASN A 95 -0.04 -3.33 27.91
N PRO A 96 1.01 -3.86 28.57
CA PRO A 96 2.44 -3.55 28.42
C PRO A 96 3.15 -4.40 27.35
N ASN A 97 3.53 -3.76 26.24
CA ASN A 97 4.51 -4.29 25.30
C ASN A 97 5.91 -3.95 25.87
N PRO A 98 6.90 -4.87 25.86
CA PRO A 98 6.97 -6.12 25.10
C PRO A 98 6.41 -7.37 25.82
N GLN A 99 5.79 -7.21 26.99
CA GLN A 99 5.35 -8.37 27.81
C GLN A 99 3.99 -8.94 27.37
N GLY A 100 3.23 -8.23 26.53
CA GLY A 100 1.97 -8.67 25.92
C GLY A 100 2.06 -8.77 24.39
N PRO A 101 1.17 -9.54 23.75
CA PRO A 101 1.17 -9.73 22.31
C PRO A 101 0.88 -8.40 21.60
N GLY A 102 1.75 -8.00 20.67
CA GLY A 102 1.57 -6.83 19.83
C GLY A 102 2.12 -7.10 18.43
N THR A 103 1.61 -6.38 17.43
CA THR A 103 2.06 -6.53 16.05
C THR A 103 2.09 -5.19 15.33
N ILE A 104 3.16 -4.94 14.60
CA ILE A 104 3.27 -3.86 13.63
C ILE A 104 3.73 -4.48 12.32
N ASN A 105 2.80 -4.67 11.40
CA ASN A 105 3.07 -5.20 10.08
C ASN A 105 3.11 -4.05 9.08
N ILE A 106 4.20 -3.97 8.32
CA ILE A 106 4.44 -2.93 7.32
C ILE A 106 4.77 -3.60 5.99
N ILE A 107 4.02 -3.28 4.95
CA ILE A 107 4.32 -3.69 3.58
C ILE A 107 4.64 -2.44 2.78
N ILE A 108 5.84 -2.35 2.22
CA ILE A 108 6.25 -1.33 1.27
C ILE A 108 6.18 -1.91 -0.13
N HIS A 109 5.50 -1.21 -1.02
CA HIS A 109 5.57 -1.42 -2.46
C HIS A 109 6.27 -0.24 -3.13
N SER A 110 7.14 -0.53 -4.09
CA SER A 110 7.74 0.44 -5.01
C SER A 110 7.34 0.11 -6.46
N ALA A 111 6.78 1.09 -7.17
CA ALA A 111 6.54 0.97 -8.62
C ALA A 111 7.83 1.13 -9.45
N LYS A 112 8.98 1.37 -8.80
CA LYS A 112 10.31 1.43 -9.40
C LYS A 112 11.18 0.27 -8.93
N SER A 113 12.02 -0.27 -9.81
CA SER A 113 12.93 -1.37 -9.52
C SER A 113 14.13 -0.93 -8.67
N MET A 114 14.68 -1.84 -7.88
CA MET A 114 15.89 -1.62 -7.08
C MET A 114 16.68 -2.92 -6.91
N PRO A 115 17.99 -2.90 -6.68
CA PRO A 115 18.74 -4.12 -6.37
C PRO A 115 18.35 -4.68 -4.99
N ASP A 116 18.58 -5.97 -4.78
CA ASP A 116 18.30 -6.65 -3.49
C ASP A 116 18.99 -5.95 -2.30
N SER A 117 20.18 -5.36 -2.50
CA SER A 117 20.87 -4.57 -1.47
C SER A 117 20.09 -3.33 -1.04
N ALA A 118 19.50 -2.61 -1.98
CA ALA A 118 18.65 -1.45 -1.71
C ALA A 118 17.33 -1.88 -1.06
N MET A 119 16.75 -3.00 -1.49
CA MET A 119 15.55 -3.56 -0.89
C MET A 119 15.77 -3.97 0.57
N LEU A 120 16.90 -4.59 0.88
CA LEU A 120 17.28 -4.90 2.27
C LEU A 120 17.57 -3.64 3.09
N GLU A 121 18.21 -2.63 2.49
CA GLU A 121 18.37 -1.33 3.15
C GLU A 121 17.01 -0.66 3.43
N MET A 122 16.02 -0.80 2.53
CA MET A 122 14.67 -0.30 2.75
C MET A 122 14.02 -0.96 3.98
N VAL A 123 14.22 -2.27 4.20
CA VAL A 123 13.72 -2.95 5.42
C VAL A 123 14.30 -2.29 6.69
N LYS A 124 15.60 -1.96 6.67
CA LYS A 124 16.26 -1.23 7.77
C LYS A 124 15.64 0.17 7.96
N THR A 125 15.53 0.97 6.89
CA THR A 125 14.95 2.32 6.93
C THR A 125 13.51 2.33 7.46
N VAL A 126 12.69 1.37 7.04
CA VAL A 126 11.31 1.18 7.51
C VAL A 126 11.28 0.82 8.99
N THR A 127 12.21 -0.01 9.45
CA THR A 127 12.32 -0.39 10.87
C THR A 127 12.72 0.81 11.75
N GLU A 128 13.64 1.64 11.27
CA GLU A 128 14.02 2.90 11.94
C GLU A 128 12.83 3.89 11.97
N ALA A 129 12.07 4.01 10.88
CA ALA A 129 10.89 4.86 10.80
C ALA A 129 9.78 4.43 11.77
N LYS A 130 9.53 3.12 11.88
CA LYS A 130 8.60 2.53 12.85
C LYS A 130 9.04 2.87 14.28
N THR A 131 10.32 2.70 14.58
CA THR A 131 10.89 3.03 15.90
C THR A 131 10.69 4.51 16.23
N ALA A 132 11.01 5.40 15.28
CA ALA A 132 10.80 6.84 15.44
C ALA A 132 9.32 7.19 15.67
N ALA A 133 8.39 6.53 14.97
CA ALA A 133 6.96 6.72 15.19
C ALA A 133 6.54 6.36 16.62
N LEU A 134 7.04 5.25 17.14
CA LEU A 134 6.76 4.81 18.51
C LEU A 134 7.29 5.82 19.54
N PHE A 135 8.52 6.28 19.37
CA PHE A 135 9.12 7.30 20.25
C PHE A 135 8.40 8.64 20.17
N ASP A 136 7.99 9.08 18.97
CA ASP A 136 7.17 10.29 18.82
C ASP A 136 5.83 10.20 19.57
N MET A 137 5.31 8.99 19.77
CA MET A 137 4.09 8.73 20.53
C MET A 137 4.33 8.52 22.04
N GLY A 138 5.58 8.62 22.50
CA GLY A 138 5.95 8.45 23.91
C GLY A 138 6.13 7.01 24.36
N TYR A 139 6.21 6.04 23.44
CA TYR A 139 6.58 4.66 23.78
C TYR A 139 8.09 4.56 24.04
N GLU A 140 8.51 3.59 24.85
CA GLU A 140 9.93 3.35 25.18
C GLU A 140 10.50 2.09 24.52
N PHE A 141 9.77 1.52 23.54
CA PHE A 141 10.18 0.32 22.80
C PHE A 141 10.30 0.61 21.30
N THR A 142 11.12 -0.20 20.61
CA THR A 142 11.43 -0.03 19.18
C THR A 142 10.54 -0.85 18.25
N GLY A 143 9.76 -1.78 18.81
CA GLY A 143 8.93 -2.72 18.06
C GLY A 143 8.01 -3.53 18.96
N THR A 144 7.30 -4.46 18.36
CA THR A 144 6.38 -5.37 19.07
C THR A 144 6.88 -6.80 19.00
N THR A 145 6.30 -7.70 19.79
CA THR A 145 6.69 -9.13 19.83
C THR A 145 6.67 -9.82 18.46
N THR A 146 5.76 -9.43 17.56
CA THR A 146 5.59 -10.07 16.25
C THR A 146 5.49 -9.01 15.13
N ASP A 147 6.36 -8.01 15.15
CA ASP A 147 6.43 -7.09 14.00
C ASP A 147 7.03 -7.77 12.76
N ALA A 148 6.58 -7.33 11.58
CA ALA A 148 7.06 -7.86 10.32
C ALA A 148 7.07 -6.81 9.22
N VAL A 149 8.06 -6.90 8.33
CA VAL A 149 8.23 -6.00 7.21
C VAL A 149 8.28 -6.82 5.92
N ILE A 150 7.54 -6.37 4.90
CA ILE A 150 7.72 -6.79 3.52
C ILE A 150 8.12 -5.56 2.71
N VAL A 151 9.16 -5.66 1.90
CA VAL A 151 9.48 -4.67 0.87
C VAL A 151 9.40 -5.38 -0.47
N ALA A 152 8.63 -4.83 -1.40
CA ALA A 152 8.44 -5.37 -2.73
C ALA A 152 8.54 -4.28 -3.78
N TYR A 153 9.00 -4.64 -4.98
CA TYR A 153 8.96 -3.76 -6.14
C TYR A 153 8.48 -4.49 -7.39
N ASP A 154 7.88 -3.75 -8.33
CA ASP A 154 7.46 -4.30 -9.62
C ASP A 154 8.69 -4.73 -10.44
N ARG A 155 8.80 -6.03 -10.78
CA ARG A 155 9.95 -6.58 -11.54
C ARG A 155 10.08 -6.01 -12.94
N ASP A 156 8.93 -5.73 -13.55
CA ASP A 156 8.83 -5.18 -14.89
C ASP A 156 8.80 -3.64 -14.86
N ALA A 157 9.22 -3.01 -13.74
CA ALA A 157 9.26 -1.57 -13.63
C ALA A 157 10.24 -0.96 -14.63
N ALA A 158 9.75 0.00 -15.42
CA ALA A 158 10.53 0.72 -16.42
C ALA A 158 11.60 1.65 -15.82
N GLU A 159 11.41 2.10 -14.58
CA GLU A 159 12.30 3.03 -13.89
C GLU A 159 12.93 2.38 -12.65
N SER A 160 14.17 2.77 -12.33
CA SER A 160 14.83 2.39 -11.09
C SER A 160 14.67 3.45 -9.99
N ALA A 161 14.50 2.99 -8.75
CA ALA A 161 14.52 3.82 -7.54
C ALA A 161 15.95 4.22 -7.11
N GLY A 162 16.97 3.64 -7.76
CA GLY A 162 18.38 3.77 -7.39
C GLY A 162 18.91 2.59 -6.58
N VAL A 163 20.17 2.66 -6.19
CA VAL A 163 20.91 1.56 -5.53
C VAL A 163 20.97 1.67 -4.01
N TYR A 164 20.34 2.69 -3.43
CA TYR A 164 20.30 2.97 -1.99
C TYR A 164 18.90 3.38 -1.55
N CYS A 165 18.49 2.90 -0.38
CA CYS A 165 17.18 3.20 0.23
C CYS A 165 17.31 3.70 1.68
N GLY A 166 18.48 4.23 2.06
CA GLY A 166 18.68 4.94 3.32
C GLY A 166 17.91 6.26 3.41
N THR A 167 17.81 6.84 4.61
CA THR A 167 17.03 8.07 4.90
C THR A 167 17.49 9.33 4.17
N PHE A 168 18.65 9.32 3.51
CA PHE A 168 19.13 10.42 2.67
C PHE A 168 18.76 10.27 1.19
N THR A 169 18.29 9.09 0.76
CA THR A 169 17.93 8.85 -0.64
C THR A 169 16.44 9.06 -0.85
N GLU A 170 16.06 9.41 -2.08
CA GLU A 170 14.66 9.63 -2.45
C GLU A 170 13.71 8.48 -2.03
N PRO A 171 13.98 7.20 -2.37
CA PRO A 171 13.07 6.12 -1.98
C PRO A 171 13.04 5.91 -0.46
N GLY A 172 14.18 6.07 0.23
CA GLY A 172 14.26 5.92 1.68
C GLY A 172 13.51 7.02 2.43
N MET A 173 13.67 8.29 2.05
CA MET A 173 12.90 9.41 2.61
C MET A 173 11.39 9.20 2.44
N LYS A 174 10.95 8.81 1.24
CA LYS A 174 9.52 8.57 0.96
C LYS A 174 8.95 7.46 1.84
N ALA A 175 9.64 6.33 1.93
CA ALA A 175 9.21 5.20 2.77
C ALA A 175 9.23 5.57 4.26
N TYR A 176 10.28 6.27 4.70
CA TYR A 176 10.41 6.71 6.10
C TYR A 176 9.23 7.59 6.52
N GLU A 177 8.88 8.59 5.72
CA GLU A 177 7.74 9.47 5.99
C GLU A 177 6.40 8.71 5.98
N CYS A 178 6.18 7.82 5.00
CA CYS A 178 4.98 6.98 4.95
C CYS A 178 4.83 6.15 6.22
N VAL A 179 5.91 5.52 6.69
CA VAL A 179 5.89 4.62 7.84
C VAL A 179 5.78 5.42 9.14
N ARG A 180 6.55 6.49 9.30
CA ARG A 180 6.56 7.29 10.51
C ARG A 180 5.18 7.88 10.82
N MET A 181 4.48 8.35 9.79
CA MET A 181 3.10 8.83 9.94
C MET A 181 2.09 7.69 10.01
N GLY A 182 2.24 6.68 9.16
CA GLY A 182 1.26 5.59 9.07
C GLY A 182 1.20 4.68 10.29
N VAL A 183 2.32 4.45 10.99
CA VAL A 183 2.33 3.72 12.26
C VAL A 183 1.52 4.48 13.32
N LYS A 184 1.67 5.81 13.41
CA LYS A 184 0.88 6.64 14.35
C LYS A 184 -0.61 6.51 14.07
N GLU A 185 -1.00 6.73 12.82
CA GLU A 185 -2.40 6.67 12.40
C GLU A 185 -3.02 5.27 12.58
N ALA A 186 -2.25 4.21 12.34
CA ALA A 186 -2.70 2.83 12.55
C ALA A 186 -2.89 2.50 14.04
N ILE A 187 -1.97 2.93 14.92
CA ILE A 187 -2.11 2.75 16.38
C ILE A 187 -3.36 3.50 16.88
N LEU A 188 -3.54 4.76 16.49
CA LEU A 188 -4.71 5.55 16.91
C LEU A 188 -6.04 4.90 16.51
N ARG A 189 -6.09 4.23 15.35
CA ARG A 189 -7.28 3.50 14.88
C ARG A 189 -7.50 2.21 15.65
N ASN A 190 -6.46 1.41 15.83
CA ASN A 190 -6.54 0.17 16.59
C ASN A 190 -6.91 0.40 18.07
N GLU A 191 -6.48 1.51 18.66
CA GLU A 191 -6.87 1.96 20.01
C GLU A 191 -8.27 2.62 20.05
N SER A 192 -8.99 2.67 18.92
CA SER A 192 -10.31 3.30 18.80
C SER A 192 -10.34 4.80 19.12
N LYS A 193 -9.19 5.48 19.12
CA LYS A 193 -9.10 6.95 19.22
C LYS A 193 -9.57 7.64 17.94
N VAL A 194 -9.37 6.99 16.79
CA VAL A 194 -9.93 7.40 15.49
C VAL A 194 -10.73 6.23 14.92
N VAL A 195 -12.05 6.40 14.77
CA VAL A 195 -12.92 5.32 14.28
C VAL A 195 -13.21 5.49 12.79
N ARG A 196 -13.01 4.40 12.04
CA ARG A 196 -13.35 4.28 10.63
C ARG A 196 -14.13 2.99 10.37
N LYS A 197 -14.94 3.01 9.31
CA LYS A 197 -15.73 1.83 8.87
C LYS A 197 -14.97 0.94 7.88
N ARG A 198 -13.80 1.39 7.40
CA ARG A 198 -13.01 0.80 6.33
C ARG A 198 -11.56 1.31 6.41
N PRO A 199 -10.59 0.64 5.76
CA PRO A 199 -9.22 1.11 5.65
C PRO A 199 -9.13 2.58 5.27
N SER A 200 -8.13 3.26 5.84
CA SER A 200 -7.84 4.67 5.57
C SER A 200 -6.75 4.79 4.54
N PHE A 201 -6.92 5.70 3.60
CA PHE A 201 -5.98 5.92 2.51
C PHE A 201 -5.46 7.36 2.57
N PHE A 202 -4.15 7.53 2.59
CA PHE A 202 -3.46 8.79 2.77
C PHE A 202 -2.58 9.10 1.57
N ILE A 203 -2.65 10.33 1.09
CA ILE A 203 -1.89 10.82 -0.04
C ILE A 203 -0.95 11.92 0.45
N HIS A 204 0.32 11.81 0.10
CA HIS A 204 1.25 12.92 0.27
C HIS A 204 1.03 13.94 -0.84
N SER A 205 0.54 15.13 -0.48
CA SER A 205 0.35 16.25 -1.41
C SER A 205 1.46 17.28 -1.21
N THR A 206 1.88 17.91 -2.32
CA THR A 206 2.76 19.09 -2.32
C THR A 206 1.99 20.38 -2.66
N ILE A 207 0.71 20.26 -3.02
CA ILE A 207 -0.14 21.41 -3.35
C ILE A 207 -0.40 22.20 -2.07
N GLY A 208 -0.01 23.47 -2.03
CA GLY A 208 -0.16 24.31 -0.82
C GLY A 208 0.85 23.98 0.30
N GLY A 209 1.91 23.23 0.00
CA GLY A 209 2.92 22.77 0.96
C GLY A 209 2.89 21.25 1.14
N ALA A 210 3.99 20.68 1.63
CA ALA A 210 4.09 19.24 1.87
C ALA A 210 3.21 18.84 3.07
N HIS A 211 2.20 18.00 2.84
CA HIS A 211 1.30 17.51 3.88
C HIS A 211 0.65 16.18 3.50
N TRP A 212 0.14 15.47 4.50
CA TRP A 212 -0.64 14.26 4.32
C TRP A 212 -2.14 14.57 4.31
N MET A 213 -2.86 14.02 3.35
CA MET A 213 -4.31 14.11 3.27
C MET A 213 -4.92 12.72 3.39
N GLU A 214 -5.78 12.50 4.39
CA GLU A 214 -6.65 11.33 4.42
C GLU A 214 -7.77 11.50 3.38
N TRP A 215 -7.86 10.57 2.45
CA TRP A 215 -8.92 10.60 1.46
C TRP A 215 -10.29 10.33 2.09
N SER A 216 -11.23 11.25 1.83
CA SER A 216 -12.63 11.16 2.24
C SER A 216 -13.56 11.33 1.04
N PRO A 217 -14.54 10.43 0.82
CA PRO A 217 -15.50 10.55 -0.27
C PRO A 217 -16.52 11.65 -0.02
N ASP A 218 -16.76 12.01 1.26
CA ASP A 218 -17.82 12.94 1.66
C ASP A 218 -17.31 14.37 1.87
N SER A 219 -16.00 14.56 1.93
CA SER A 219 -15.38 15.85 2.32
C SER A 219 -14.06 16.12 1.61
N CYS A 220 -13.99 15.82 0.31
CA CYS A 220 -12.80 16.09 -0.50
C CYS A 220 -12.78 17.55 -0.96
N GLU A 221 -11.80 18.32 -0.51
CA GLU A 221 -11.60 19.73 -0.91
C GLU A 221 -11.34 19.90 -2.41
N TYR A 222 -10.83 18.84 -3.06
CA TYR A 222 -10.57 18.81 -4.49
C TYR A 222 -11.76 18.34 -5.34
N TYR A 223 -12.95 18.12 -4.76
CA TYR A 223 -14.11 17.66 -5.52
C TYR A 223 -14.83 18.81 -6.26
N PRO A 224 -15.18 18.64 -7.55
CA PRO A 224 -14.74 17.57 -8.45
C PRO A 224 -13.33 17.86 -8.99
N CYS A 225 -12.49 16.83 -9.05
CA CYS A 225 -11.15 16.98 -9.60
C CYS A 225 -11.10 16.89 -11.14
N HIS A 226 -12.06 16.19 -11.77
CA HIS A 226 -12.19 16.12 -13.23
C HIS A 226 -13.60 16.54 -13.69
N PHE A 227 -14.66 15.92 -13.16
CA PHE A 227 -16.04 16.26 -13.55
C PHE A 227 -17.09 16.00 -12.46
N LYS A 228 -18.23 16.70 -12.54
CA LYS A 228 -19.35 16.54 -11.61
C LYS A 228 -19.94 15.12 -11.73
N GLY A 229 -20.12 14.45 -10.59
CA GLY A 229 -20.65 13.08 -10.54
C GLY A 229 -19.59 11.98 -10.78
N GLN A 230 -18.31 12.35 -10.83
CA GLN A 230 -17.21 11.37 -10.87
C GLN A 230 -17.19 10.45 -9.65
N ALA A 231 -16.64 9.26 -9.84
CA ALA A 231 -16.21 8.38 -8.76
C ALA A 231 -14.86 8.84 -8.20
N CYS A 232 -14.77 8.84 -6.87
CA CYS A 232 -13.55 9.15 -6.14
C CYS A 232 -13.02 7.96 -5.34
N ASP A 233 -13.62 6.76 -5.48
CA ASP A 233 -13.21 5.53 -4.78
C ASP A 233 -11.71 5.21 -4.94
N PHE A 234 -11.14 5.63 -6.07
CA PHE A 234 -9.74 5.48 -6.44
C PHE A 234 -9.10 6.85 -6.72
N CYS A 235 -9.32 7.82 -5.81
CA CYS A 235 -8.75 9.17 -5.92
C CYS A 235 -7.22 9.14 -6.12
N TYR A 236 -6.56 8.12 -5.57
CA TYR A 236 -5.27 7.68 -6.07
C TYR A 236 -5.46 6.39 -6.86
N CYS A 237 -5.02 6.42 -8.11
CA CYS A 237 -5.19 5.31 -9.02
C CYS A 237 -4.33 4.12 -8.53
N PRO A 238 -4.90 2.92 -8.35
CA PRO A 238 -4.13 1.73 -7.96
C PRO A 238 -3.14 1.28 -9.04
N PHE A 239 -3.28 1.80 -10.27
CA PHE A 239 -2.35 1.56 -11.37
C PHE A 239 -1.30 2.66 -11.52
N TYR A 240 -1.25 3.67 -10.64
CA TYR A 240 -0.29 4.76 -10.79
C TYR A 240 1.14 4.33 -10.40
N PRO A 241 2.16 4.69 -11.20
CA PRO A 241 2.06 5.22 -12.55
C PRO A 241 1.80 4.08 -13.55
N CYS A 242 0.84 4.25 -14.46
CA CYS A 242 0.45 3.17 -15.39
C CYS A 242 1.27 3.18 -16.68
N HIS A 243 1.91 4.31 -17.00
CA HIS A 243 2.67 4.55 -18.23
C HIS A 243 1.89 4.29 -19.53
N ASP A 244 0.56 4.30 -19.46
CA ASP A 244 -0.31 4.18 -20.63
C ASP A 244 -0.59 5.58 -21.21
N GLU A 245 0.04 5.90 -22.35
CA GLU A 245 -0.07 7.20 -23.02
C GLU A 245 -1.48 7.51 -23.55
N GLN A 246 -2.41 6.56 -23.53
CA GLN A 246 -3.83 6.83 -23.77
C GLN A 246 -4.51 7.50 -22.57
N LEU A 247 -3.91 7.39 -21.38
CA LEU A 247 -4.46 7.85 -20.10
C LEU A 247 -3.63 8.97 -19.46
N GLY A 248 -2.39 9.18 -19.89
CA GLY A 248 -1.51 10.17 -19.29
C GLY A 248 -0.41 10.66 -20.23
N ASP A 249 0.47 11.47 -19.67
CA ASP A 249 1.59 12.13 -20.35
C ASP A 249 2.86 12.04 -19.51
N TRP A 250 4.01 12.01 -20.17
CA TRP A 250 5.28 12.32 -19.52
C TRP A 250 5.50 13.84 -19.51
N ILE A 251 5.64 14.42 -18.32
CA ILE A 251 5.92 15.85 -18.14
C ILE A 251 7.31 16.06 -17.55
N ASP A 252 7.94 17.19 -17.87
CA ASP A 252 9.20 17.58 -17.24
C ASP A 252 8.92 18.20 -15.86
N SER A 253 9.55 17.65 -14.84
CA SER A 253 9.54 18.25 -13.49
C SER A 253 10.47 19.46 -13.42
N ALA A 254 10.30 20.29 -12.39
CA ALA A 254 11.17 21.43 -12.12
C ALA A 254 12.66 21.06 -11.96
N SER A 255 12.98 19.80 -11.67
CA SER A 255 14.34 19.28 -11.58
C SER A 255 14.87 18.66 -12.88
N GLY A 256 14.12 18.76 -13.99
CA GLY A 256 14.48 18.23 -15.30
C GLY A 256 14.30 16.72 -15.46
N LYS A 257 13.74 16.03 -14.46
CA LYS A 257 13.37 14.60 -14.56
C LYS A 257 11.97 14.48 -15.18
N LYS A 258 11.76 13.49 -16.05
CA LYS A 258 10.42 13.12 -16.53
C LYS A 258 9.60 12.49 -15.41
N VAL A 259 8.34 12.89 -15.31
CA VAL A 259 7.37 12.37 -14.34
C VAL A 259 6.08 12.01 -15.08
N TRP A 260 5.48 10.88 -14.71
CA TRP A 260 4.20 10.46 -15.24
C TRP A 260 3.06 11.31 -14.69
N ALA A 261 2.26 11.93 -15.56
CA ALA A 261 1.10 12.73 -15.20
C ALA A 261 -0.17 12.13 -15.79
N CYS A 262 -1.11 11.73 -14.93
CA CYS A 262 -2.42 11.21 -15.31
C CYS A 262 -3.55 12.24 -15.10
N THR A 263 -3.24 13.54 -15.09
CA THR A 263 -4.18 14.64 -14.76
C THR A 263 -5.33 14.80 -15.76
N ARG A 264 -5.25 14.15 -16.93
CA ARG A 264 -6.31 14.12 -17.94
C ARG A 264 -7.02 12.76 -18.02
N CYS A 265 -6.68 11.82 -17.15
CA CYS A 265 -7.25 10.48 -17.14
C CYS A 265 -8.67 10.52 -16.58
N LEU A 266 -9.66 10.03 -17.32
CA LEU A 266 -11.05 9.93 -16.85
C LEU A 266 -11.45 8.50 -16.46
N LEU A 267 -10.59 7.51 -16.72
CA LEU A 267 -10.92 6.09 -16.70
C LEU A 267 -11.57 5.64 -15.38
N LEU A 268 -10.88 5.83 -14.25
CA LEU A 268 -11.36 5.45 -12.92
C LEU A 268 -12.26 6.51 -12.26
N HIS A 269 -12.45 7.65 -12.90
CA HIS A 269 -13.41 8.66 -12.48
C HIS A 269 -14.82 8.38 -12.98
N HIS A 270 -14.99 7.46 -13.95
CA HIS A 270 -16.31 6.99 -14.34
C HIS A 270 -16.90 6.03 -13.29
N PRO A 271 -18.09 6.31 -12.73
CA PRO A 271 -18.71 5.45 -11.72
C PRO A 271 -18.91 3.99 -12.16
N LYS A 272 -19.16 3.75 -13.45
CA LYS A 272 -19.32 2.40 -14.00
C LYS A 272 -18.01 1.62 -13.99
N VAL A 273 -16.91 2.27 -14.37
CA VAL A 273 -15.57 1.66 -14.40
C VAL A 273 -15.04 1.45 -12.98
N ALA A 274 -15.18 2.44 -12.10
CA ALA A 274 -14.83 2.31 -10.69
C ALA A 274 -15.60 1.17 -10.00
N LYS A 275 -16.92 1.09 -10.24
CA LYS A 275 -17.75 -0.01 -9.71
C LYS A 275 -17.33 -1.37 -10.27
N TYR A 276 -16.91 -1.43 -11.54
CA TYR A 276 -16.38 -2.66 -12.14
C TYR A 276 -15.09 -3.09 -11.43
N LEU A 277 -14.13 -2.20 -11.23
CA LEU A 277 -12.89 -2.52 -10.52
C LEU A 277 -13.15 -2.97 -9.06
N LYS A 278 -14.08 -2.32 -8.35
CA LYS A 278 -14.45 -2.74 -6.98
C LYS A 278 -15.03 -4.16 -6.93
N LYS A 279 -15.75 -4.58 -7.98
CA LYS A 279 -16.30 -5.94 -8.08
C LYS A 279 -15.27 -6.95 -8.58
N ASN A 280 -14.35 -6.50 -9.42
CA ASN A 280 -13.33 -7.31 -10.08
C ASN A 280 -11.96 -6.71 -9.75
N PRO A 281 -11.46 -6.87 -8.52
CA PRO A 281 -10.20 -6.24 -8.10
C PRO A 281 -8.98 -6.75 -8.89
N GLU A 282 -9.12 -7.88 -9.57
CA GLU A 282 -8.13 -8.45 -10.49
C GLU A 282 -8.21 -7.89 -11.91
N ALA A 283 -9.10 -6.96 -12.21
CA ALA A 283 -9.15 -6.32 -13.51
C ALA A 283 -7.83 -5.60 -13.80
N GLY A 284 -7.26 -5.86 -14.98
CA GLY A 284 -6.14 -5.11 -15.53
C GLY A 284 -6.59 -3.79 -16.16
N LEU A 285 -5.62 -2.97 -16.56
CA LEU A 285 -5.91 -1.70 -17.22
C LEU A 285 -6.70 -1.87 -18.52
N GLU A 286 -6.41 -2.92 -19.29
CA GLU A 286 -7.14 -3.27 -20.52
C GLU A 286 -8.61 -3.61 -20.26
N ASP A 287 -8.92 -4.36 -19.19
CA ASP A 287 -10.30 -4.68 -18.82
C ASP A 287 -11.10 -3.42 -18.48
N LEU A 288 -10.45 -2.46 -17.81
CA LEU A 288 -11.08 -1.19 -17.47
C LEU A 288 -11.32 -0.33 -18.71
N LYS A 289 -10.36 -0.27 -19.64
CA LYS A 289 -10.54 0.41 -20.93
C LYS A 289 -11.64 -0.25 -21.76
N GLY A 290 -11.71 -1.57 -21.78
CA GLY A 290 -12.81 -2.33 -22.39
C GLY A 290 -14.16 -1.97 -21.77
N THR A 291 -14.25 -1.95 -20.45
CA THR A 291 -15.45 -1.53 -19.72
C THR A 291 -15.87 -0.11 -20.09
N ALA A 292 -14.93 0.83 -20.19
CA ALA A 292 -15.22 2.20 -20.59
C ALA A 292 -15.77 2.27 -22.02
N LYS A 293 -15.17 1.51 -22.95
CA LYS A 293 -15.61 1.38 -24.34
C LYS A 293 -17.03 0.83 -24.45
N ASP A 294 -17.36 -0.23 -23.70
CA ASP A 294 -18.69 -0.85 -23.70
C ASP A 294 -19.81 0.12 -23.29
N TYR A 295 -19.47 1.11 -22.46
CA TYR A 295 -20.40 2.16 -22.03
C TYR A 295 -20.29 3.46 -22.85
N GLY A 296 -19.47 3.50 -23.90
CA GLY A 296 -19.28 4.71 -24.73
C GLY A 296 -18.64 5.87 -23.97
N LEU A 297 -17.80 5.59 -22.97
CA LEU A 297 -17.20 6.59 -22.11
C LEU A 297 -15.85 7.06 -22.66
N LYS A 298 -15.62 8.37 -22.63
CA LYS A 298 -14.28 8.95 -22.90
C LYS A 298 -13.34 8.61 -21.74
N ILE A 299 -12.16 8.10 -22.05
CA ILE A 299 -11.15 7.72 -21.04
C ILE A 299 -10.12 8.82 -20.76
N ARG A 300 -10.18 9.92 -21.53
CA ARG A 300 -9.30 11.09 -21.43
C ARG A 300 -10.05 12.36 -21.83
N GLU A 301 -9.68 13.49 -21.23
CA GLU A 301 -10.16 14.84 -21.59
C GLU A 301 -9.70 15.31 -22.96
#